data_AF-A0A8D8GMW2-F1
#
_entry.id   AF-A0A8D8GMW2-F1
#
_cell.length_a   1.000
_cell.length_b   1.000
_cell.length_c   1.000
_cell.angle_alpha   90.00
_cell.angle_beta   90.00
_cell.angle_gamma   90.00
#
_symmetry.space_group_name_H-M   'P 1'
#
loop_
_entity.id
_entity.type
_entity.pdbx_description
1 polymer ?
#
loop_
_entity_poly.entity_id
_entity_poly.type
_entity_poly.pdbx_seq_one_letter_code
_entity_poly.pdbx_strand_id
1 'polypeptide(L)'
;MPFQFQHYKPEMQAQTTLINFTVTRDGLEDQLLAEVVKAERPDLEELKADLTKQQNDFKIMLKRLEDDLLSRLSSAGGNILGDTALVENLETTKKTAAEIEEKVTEAKVTSKEIDEAREYYRPAAARASLLYFILNDLNTINPIYQFSLKAFSVVFQKAISRADPADTVAQRVVNLIDCISFSVFQYTTRGLFECDKLIFMSQMTFQILLMNEEITPAEVDFLLRFPIKPHVTSPVDFLTNTAWGGICSLASKDEFRNLDRDIETSSKRWKKLIESECPEKEKFPQEWKNKTALQRLCMMRALRPDRMTYAMTDFIEEKLGARYVENRTMEFAKSFEET
;
A
#
# COMPACT_ATOMS: atom_id res chain seq x y z
N MET A 1 7.26 21.98 12.01
CA MET A 1 7.87 20.83 11.32
C MET A 1 7.81 19.65 12.26
N PRO A 2 7.13 18.54 11.94
CA PRO A 2 7.27 17.35 12.75
C PRO A 2 8.70 16.82 12.59
N PHE A 3 9.32 16.48 13.72
CA PHE A 3 10.70 16.03 13.89
C PHE A 3 10.91 14.61 13.35
N GLN A 4 10.63 14.34 12.07
CA GLN A 4 10.70 12.98 11.54
C GLN A 4 12.13 12.43 11.46
N PHE A 5 13.14 13.28 11.26
CA PHE A 5 14.55 12.89 11.28
C PHE A 5 15.43 13.98 11.89
N GLN A 6 15.46 14.03 13.22
CA GLN A 6 16.33 14.95 13.94
C GLN A 6 17.71 14.31 14.15
N HIS A 7 18.76 14.93 13.62
CA HIS A 7 20.13 14.51 13.91
C HIS A 7 20.52 14.96 15.32
N TYR A 8 20.65 13.99 16.22
CA TYR A 8 21.17 14.22 17.57
C TYR A 8 22.69 14.03 17.59
N LYS A 9 23.37 14.86 18.37
CA LYS A 9 24.83 14.71 18.53
C LYS A 9 25.15 13.37 19.21
N PRO A 10 26.32 12.75 18.92
CA PRO A 10 26.72 11.50 19.54
C PRO A 10 26.70 11.52 21.06
N GLU A 11 27.03 12.67 21.70
CA GLU A 11 27.03 12.76 23.17
C GLU A 11 25.62 12.57 23.77
N MET A 12 24.58 13.10 23.11
CA MET A 12 23.19 12.94 23.55
C MET A 12 22.70 11.50 23.36
N GLN A 13 23.11 10.85 22.26
CA GLN A 13 22.78 9.45 21.99
C GLN A 13 23.48 8.48 22.95
N ALA A 14 24.66 8.86 23.47
CA ALA A 14 25.37 8.09 24.49
C ALA A 14 24.72 8.24 25.89
N GLN A 15 24.11 9.39 26.18
CA GLN A 15 23.50 9.69 27.48
C GLN A 15 22.01 9.33 27.55
N THR A 16 21.34 9.16 26.43
CA THR A 16 19.90 8.90 26.38
C THR A 16 19.55 7.99 25.21
N THR A 17 18.73 6.97 25.48
CA THR A 17 18.21 6.08 24.44
C THR A 17 17.11 6.79 23.65
N LEU A 18 17.28 6.87 22.33
CA LEU A 18 16.28 7.40 21.41
C LEU A 18 15.30 6.28 21.01
N ILE A 19 14.00 6.55 21.08
CA ILE A 19 12.94 5.66 20.59
C ILE A 19 12.33 6.28 19.33
N ASN A 20 12.36 5.53 18.22
CA ASN A 20 11.77 5.97 16.96
C ASN A 20 10.29 5.56 16.89
N PHE A 21 9.39 6.54 16.92
CA PHE A 21 7.95 6.35 16.74
C PHE A 21 7.50 6.53 15.27
N THR A 22 8.44 6.62 14.33
CA THR A 22 8.10 6.68 12.91
C THR A 22 7.47 5.37 12.48
N VAL A 23 6.26 5.48 11.97
CA VAL A 23 5.48 4.36 11.48
C VAL A 23 6.09 3.84 10.18
N THR A 24 6.29 2.53 10.06
CA THR A 24 6.74 1.87 8.83
C THR A 24 5.56 1.38 8.01
N ARG A 25 5.75 1.13 6.71
CA ARG A 25 4.68 0.61 5.82
C ARG A 25 4.10 -0.69 6.34
N ASP A 26 4.97 -1.65 6.64
CA ASP A 26 4.58 -2.97 7.13
C ASP A 26 3.91 -2.87 8.52
N GLY A 27 4.47 -2.05 9.41
CA GLY A 27 3.90 -1.85 10.75
C GLY A 27 2.53 -1.19 10.72
N LEU A 28 2.30 -0.24 9.82
CA LEU A 28 0.98 0.36 9.62
C LEU A 28 0.01 -0.62 8.96
N GLU A 29 0.47 -1.38 7.97
CA GLU A 29 -0.36 -2.38 7.31
C GLU A 29 -0.91 -3.39 8.32
N ASP A 30 -0.08 -3.92 9.22
CA ASP A 30 -0.54 -4.86 10.25
C ASP A 30 -1.51 -4.21 11.25
N GLN A 31 -1.32 -2.92 11.57
CA GLN A 31 -2.26 -2.16 12.41
C GLN A 31 -3.62 -1.99 11.71
N LEU A 32 -3.61 -1.58 10.44
CA LEU A 32 -4.83 -1.39 9.66
C LEU A 32 -5.52 -2.72 9.36
N LEU A 33 -4.77 -3.82 9.22
CA LEU A 33 -5.33 -5.17 9.11
C LEU A 33 -6.11 -5.55 10.37
N ALA A 34 -5.55 -5.29 11.55
CA ALA A 34 -6.26 -5.53 12.80
C ALA A 34 -7.55 -4.68 12.89
N GLU A 35 -7.52 -3.43 12.43
CA GLU A 35 -8.72 -2.58 12.39
C GLU A 35 -9.80 -3.11 11.42
N VAL A 36 -9.42 -3.57 10.22
CA VAL A 36 -10.37 -4.17 9.26
C VAL A 36 -10.97 -5.45 9.81
N VAL A 37 -10.13 -6.36 10.33
CA VAL A 37 -10.59 -7.62 10.91
C VAL A 37 -11.52 -7.37 12.09
N LYS A 38 -11.17 -6.43 12.97
CA LYS A 38 -12.02 -6.06 14.12
C LYS A 38 -13.40 -5.56 13.68
N ALA A 39 -13.48 -4.84 12.57
CA ALA A 39 -14.75 -4.35 12.04
C ALA A 39 -15.57 -5.43 11.32
N GLU A 40 -14.91 -6.27 10.51
CA GLU A 40 -15.57 -7.25 9.63
C GLU A 40 -15.83 -8.60 10.31
N ARG A 41 -14.91 -9.02 11.18
CA ARG A 41 -14.89 -10.31 11.89
C ARG A 41 -14.48 -10.12 13.35
N PRO A 42 -15.29 -9.40 14.15
CA PRO A 42 -15.01 -9.20 15.57
C PRO A 42 -14.88 -10.53 16.33
N ASP A 43 -15.57 -11.57 15.87
CA ASP A 43 -15.49 -12.94 16.39
C ASP A 43 -14.07 -13.52 16.26
N LEU A 44 -13.39 -13.32 15.12
CA LEU A 44 -12.02 -13.77 14.93
C LEU A 44 -11.03 -12.99 15.80
N GLU A 45 -11.26 -11.70 15.99
CA GLU A 45 -10.38 -10.85 16.80
C GLU A 45 -10.51 -11.18 18.29
N GLU A 46 -11.72 -11.44 18.78
CA GLU A 46 -11.98 -11.92 20.15
C GLU A 46 -11.36 -13.30 20.38
N LEU A 47 -11.59 -14.24 19.45
CA LEU A 47 -11.01 -15.57 19.52
C LEU A 47 -9.47 -15.53 19.54
N LYS A 48 -8.85 -14.66 18.73
CA LYS A 48 -7.40 -14.46 18.72
C LYS A 48 -6.90 -13.93 20.06
N ALA A 49 -7.59 -12.95 20.64
CA ALA A 49 -7.21 -12.37 21.93
C ALA A 49 -7.28 -13.42 23.05
N ASP A 50 -8.35 -14.20 23.10
CA ASP A 50 -8.54 -15.27 24.07
C ASP A 50 -7.49 -16.38 23.92
N LEU A 51 -7.23 -16.81 22.69
CA LEU A 51 -6.24 -17.84 22.39
C LEU A 51 -4.82 -17.37 22.78
N THR A 52 -4.49 -16.10 22.52
CA THR A 52 -3.20 -15.51 22.92
C THR A 52 -3.05 -15.51 24.44
N LYS A 53 -4.12 -15.17 25.17
CA LYS A 53 -4.14 -15.21 26.63
C LYS A 53 -3.94 -16.65 27.14
N GLN A 54 -4.69 -17.60 26.60
CA GLN A 54 -4.58 -19.02 26.96
C GLN A 54 -3.16 -19.56 26.71
N GLN A 55 -2.54 -19.25 25.57
CA GLN A 55 -1.16 -19.65 25.26
C GLN A 55 -0.16 -19.08 26.27
N ASN A 56 -0.34 -17.83 26.71
CA ASN A 56 0.50 -17.23 27.75
C ASN A 56 0.29 -17.91 29.11
N ASP A 57 -0.96 -18.19 29.47
CA ASP A 57 -1.30 -18.88 30.73
C ASP A 57 -0.72 -20.31 30.75
N PHE A 58 -0.76 -21.05 29.63
CA PHE A 58 -0.14 -22.36 29.50
C PHE A 58 1.39 -22.30 29.62
N LYS A 59 2.05 -21.31 29.01
CA LYS A 59 3.51 -21.12 29.17
C LYS A 59 3.89 -20.84 30.63
N ILE A 60 3.10 -20.02 31.32
CA ILE A 60 3.31 -19.73 32.75
C ILE A 60 3.12 -21.01 33.58
N MET A 61 2.09 -21.81 33.28
CA MET A 61 1.81 -23.05 33.99
C MET A 61 2.91 -24.10 33.78
N LEU A 62 3.37 -24.30 32.54
CA LEU A 62 4.48 -25.19 32.22
C LEU A 62 5.75 -24.80 32.99
N LYS A 63 6.10 -23.51 33.01
CA LYS A 63 7.25 -23.02 33.77
C LYS A 63 7.10 -23.26 35.27
N ARG A 64 5.91 -23.07 35.83
CA ARG A 64 5.66 -23.38 37.25
C ARG A 64 5.79 -24.87 37.56
N LEU A 65 5.29 -25.74 36.68
CA LEU A 65 5.44 -27.19 36.85
C LEU A 65 6.91 -27.61 36.75
N GLU A 66 7.68 -27.00 35.86
CA GLU A 66 9.13 -27.21 35.73
C GLU A 66 9.87 -26.76 36.99
N ASP A 67 9.60 -25.54 37.49
CA ASP A 67 10.20 -25.00 38.71
C ASP A 67 9.86 -25.84 39.96
N ASP A 68 8.60 -26.30 40.09
CA ASP A 68 8.17 -27.18 41.19
C ASP A 68 8.87 -28.55 41.13
N LEU A 69 8.97 -29.12 39.93
CA LEU A 69 9.67 -30.39 39.71
C LEU A 69 11.16 -30.31 40.06
N LEU A 70 11.83 -29.23 39.65
CA LEU A 70 13.23 -28.95 40.00
C LEU A 70 13.42 -28.74 41.51
N SER A 71 12.53 -27.97 42.14
CA SER A 71 12.57 -27.74 43.60
C SER A 71 12.43 -29.03 44.39
N ARG A 72 11.50 -29.91 43.96
CA ARG A 72 11.27 -31.21 44.58
C ARG A 72 12.44 -32.18 44.38
N LEU A 73 13.03 -32.23 43.18
CA LEU A 73 14.23 -33.02 42.92
C LEU A 73 15.44 -32.54 43.73
N SER A 74 15.58 -31.22 43.91
CA SER A 74 16.66 -30.62 44.70
C SER A 74 16.50 -30.85 46.20
N SER A 75 15.26 -30.87 46.71
CA SER A 75 14.95 -31.13 48.11
C SER A 75 14.90 -32.63 48.46
N ALA A 76 14.75 -33.49 47.46
CA ALA A 76 14.88 -34.93 47.64
C ALA A 76 16.34 -35.28 47.94
N GLY A 77 16.61 -35.73 49.17
CA GLY A 77 17.95 -36.19 49.59
C GLY A 77 18.41 -37.46 48.85
N GLY A 78 19.40 -38.18 49.40
CA GLY A 78 20.04 -39.31 48.73
C GLY A 78 19.18 -40.55 48.42
N ASN A 79 17.92 -40.63 48.89
CA ASN A 79 17.03 -41.78 48.67
C ASN A 79 15.72 -41.40 47.95
N ILE A 80 15.84 -40.91 46.72
CA ILE A 80 14.71 -40.51 45.85
C ILE A 80 13.73 -41.68 45.60
N LEU A 81 14.23 -42.92 45.55
CA LEU A 81 13.44 -44.12 45.30
C LEU A 81 12.61 -44.59 46.51
N GLY A 82 12.93 -44.09 47.71
CA GLY A 82 12.20 -44.45 48.94
C GLY A 82 10.97 -43.58 49.21
N ASP A 83 10.88 -42.42 48.57
CA ASP A 83 9.77 -41.47 48.75
C ASP A 83 8.69 -41.69 47.69
N THR A 84 7.79 -42.64 47.99
CA THR A 84 6.65 -42.98 47.12
C THR A 84 5.76 -41.76 46.81
N ALA A 85 5.61 -40.83 47.75
CA ALA A 85 4.82 -39.61 47.54
C ALA A 85 5.51 -38.65 46.57
N LEU A 86 6.84 -38.55 46.60
CA LEU A 86 7.61 -37.80 45.62
C LEU A 86 7.45 -38.39 44.21
N VAL A 87 7.53 -39.71 44.07
CA VAL A 87 7.39 -40.40 42.77
C VAL A 87 6.00 -40.19 42.16
N GLU A 88 4.93 -40.36 42.94
CA GLU A 88 3.55 -40.13 42.46
C GLU A 88 3.32 -38.66 42.04
N ASN A 89 3.88 -37.71 42.79
CA ASN A 89 3.78 -36.29 42.43
C ASN A 89 4.57 -35.93 41.17
N LEU A 90 5.74 -36.54 40.97
CA LEU A 90 6.52 -36.37 39.73
C LEU A 90 5.75 -36.93 38.53
N GLU A 91 5.08 -38.07 38.69
CA GLU A 91 4.29 -38.69 37.63
C GLU A 91 3.06 -37.85 37.26
N THR A 92 2.35 -37.31 38.25
CA THR A 92 1.21 -36.39 38.01
C THR A 92 1.64 -35.07 37.39
N THR A 93 2.76 -34.49 37.83
CA THR A 93 3.35 -33.27 37.25
C THR A 93 3.73 -33.49 35.79
N LYS A 94 4.41 -34.60 35.50
CA LYS A 94 4.79 -34.99 34.13
C LYS A 94 3.56 -35.18 33.23
N LYS A 95 2.52 -35.86 33.74
CA LYS A 95 1.28 -36.07 32.99
C LYS A 95 0.58 -34.75 32.68
N THR A 96 0.44 -33.88 33.68
CA THR A 96 -0.18 -32.56 33.53
C THR A 96 0.59 -31.68 32.54
N ALA A 97 1.93 -31.70 32.61
CA ALA A 97 2.78 -30.98 31.66
C ALA A 97 2.57 -31.48 30.22
N ALA A 98 2.52 -32.80 30.00
CA ALA A 98 2.25 -33.38 28.69
C ALA A 98 0.88 -32.97 28.12
N GLU A 99 -0.17 -32.97 28.96
CA GLU A 99 -1.52 -32.53 28.55
C GLU A 99 -1.56 -31.02 28.19
N ILE A 100 -0.84 -30.18 28.92
CA ILE A 100 -0.74 -28.74 28.60
C ILE A 100 0.04 -28.54 27.31
N GLU A 101 1.11 -29.30 27.11
CA GLU A 101 1.95 -29.19 25.91
C GLU A 101 1.17 -29.59 24.65
N GLU A 102 0.33 -30.62 24.74
CA GLU A 102 -0.63 -30.97 23.68
C GLU A 102 -1.59 -29.80 23.38
N LYS A 103 -2.23 -29.22 24.41
CA LYS A 103 -3.11 -28.05 24.24
C LYS A 103 -2.40 -26.83 23.68
N VAL A 104 -1.12 -26.62 24.02
CA VAL A 104 -0.30 -25.56 23.43
C VAL A 104 -0.08 -25.81 21.94
N THR A 105 0.12 -27.07 21.53
CA THR A 105 0.25 -27.40 20.10
C THR A 105 -1.06 -27.19 19.35
N GLU A 106 -2.20 -27.61 19.90
CA GLU A 106 -3.52 -27.35 19.31
C GLU A 106 -3.81 -25.85 19.18
N ALA A 107 -3.59 -25.09 20.25
CA ALA A 107 -3.78 -23.64 20.24
C ALA A 107 -2.87 -22.95 19.22
N LYS A 108 -1.67 -23.47 18.92
CA LYS A 108 -0.83 -22.92 17.84
C LYS A 108 -1.42 -23.18 16.47
N VAL A 109 -1.99 -24.36 16.23
CA VAL A 109 -2.67 -24.69 14.96
C VAL A 109 -3.87 -23.77 14.76
N THR A 110 -4.74 -23.64 15.76
CA THR A 110 -5.90 -22.73 15.70
C THR A 110 -5.47 -21.27 15.51
N SER A 111 -4.38 -20.84 16.15
CA SER A 111 -3.83 -19.48 15.94
C SER A 111 -3.46 -19.25 14.48
N LYS A 112 -2.85 -20.25 13.85
CA LYS A 112 -2.43 -20.16 12.46
C LYS A 112 -3.64 -20.09 11.53
N GLU A 113 -4.67 -20.88 11.76
CA GLU A 113 -5.92 -20.83 10.98
C GLU A 113 -6.62 -19.47 11.10
N ILE A 114 -6.62 -18.88 12.30
CA ILE A 114 -7.15 -17.52 12.51
C ILE A 114 -6.30 -16.50 11.74
N ASP A 115 -4.98 -16.60 11.81
CA ASP A 115 -4.08 -15.70 11.07
C ASP A 115 -4.31 -15.83 9.56
N GLU A 116 -4.41 -17.05 9.03
CA GLU A 116 -4.74 -17.30 7.62
C GLU A 116 -6.10 -16.67 7.22
N ALA A 117 -7.10 -16.72 8.09
CA ALA A 117 -8.38 -16.06 7.84
C ALA A 117 -8.29 -14.52 7.85
N ARG A 118 -7.40 -13.95 8.67
CA ARG A 118 -7.12 -12.50 8.70
C ARG A 118 -6.46 -12.05 7.40
N GLU A 119 -5.57 -12.86 6.84
CA GLU A 119 -4.84 -12.56 5.61
C GLU A 119 -5.75 -12.28 4.40
N TYR A 120 -6.99 -12.79 4.37
CA TYR A 120 -7.96 -12.43 3.33
C TYR A 120 -8.25 -10.93 3.24
N TYR A 121 -8.11 -10.19 4.35
CA TYR A 121 -8.32 -8.75 4.40
C TYR A 121 -7.04 -7.93 4.21
N ARG A 122 -5.86 -8.56 4.14
CA ARG A 122 -4.57 -7.88 3.95
C ARG A 122 -4.55 -6.96 2.72
N PRO A 123 -5.13 -7.30 1.56
CA PRO A 123 -5.16 -6.38 0.41
C PRO A 123 -5.80 -5.02 0.71
N ALA A 124 -6.84 -4.97 1.56
CA ALA A 124 -7.48 -3.72 1.98
C ALA A 124 -6.56 -2.89 2.90
N ALA A 125 -5.87 -3.55 3.84
CA ALA A 125 -4.92 -2.92 4.73
C ALA A 125 -3.67 -2.40 3.99
N ALA A 126 -3.13 -3.19 3.06
CA ALA A 126 -2.00 -2.81 2.21
C ALA A 126 -2.32 -1.57 1.36
N ARG A 127 -3.52 -1.55 0.75
CA ARG A 127 -4.01 -0.36 0.02
C ARG A 127 -4.08 0.86 0.95
N ALA A 128 -4.66 0.71 2.15
CA ALA A 128 -4.80 1.81 3.08
C ALA A 128 -3.44 2.34 3.59
N SER A 129 -2.51 1.44 3.90
CA SER A 129 -1.13 1.79 4.26
C SER A 129 -0.47 2.59 3.13
N LEU A 130 -0.52 2.09 1.89
CA LEU A 130 -0.01 2.80 0.71
C LEU A 130 -0.55 4.23 0.62
N LEU A 131 -1.88 4.41 0.75
CA LEU A 131 -2.52 5.71 0.67
C LEU A 131 -2.06 6.65 1.79
N TYR A 132 -1.95 6.17 3.03
CA TYR A 132 -1.45 6.99 4.14
C TYR A 132 -0.04 7.53 3.86
N PHE A 133 0.86 6.69 3.34
CA PHE A 133 2.22 7.16 3.02
C PHE A 133 2.24 8.18 1.89
N ILE A 134 1.38 8.03 0.89
CA ILE A 134 1.21 9.07 -0.14
C ILE A 134 0.77 10.38 0.50
N LEU A 135 -0.20 10.36 1.42
CA LEU A 135 -0.66 11.55 2.14
C LEU A 135 0.45 12.17 3.00
N ASN A 136 1.23 11.35 3.70
CA ASN A 136 2.35 11.81 4.53
C ASN A 136 3.41 12.53 3.67
N ASP A 137 3.66 12.04 2.47
CA ASP A 137 4.66 12.59 1.56
C ASP A 137 4.20 13.90 0.87
N LEU A 138 2.91 14.26 0.93
CA LEU A 138 2.40 15.51 0.34
C LEU A 138 2.98 16.77 0.98
N ASN A 139 3.49 16.68 2.22
CA ASN A 139 4.15 17.80 2.89
C ASN A 139 5.39 18.30 2.13
N THR A 140 5.97 17.44 1.27
CA THR A 140 7.14 17.76 0.43
C THR A 140 6.77 18.68 -0.74
N ILE A 141 5.50 18.65 -1.18
CA ILE A 141 4.97 19.54 -2.21
C ILE A 141 4.63 20.89 -1.57
N ASN A 142 3.88 20.87 -0.46
CA ASN A 142 3.52 22.06 0.27
C ASN A 142 3.51 21.77 1.79
N PRO A 143 4.24 22.54 2.62
CA PRO A 143 4.28 22.33 4.07
C PRO A 143 2.93 22.39 4.79
N ILE A 144 1.88 22.94 4.16
CA ILE A 144 0.50 22.99 4.68
C ILE A 144 -0.18 21.61 4.59
N TYR A 145 0.23 20.75 3.66
CA TYR A 145 -0.33 19.41 3.47
C TYR A 145 0.17 18.45 4.55
N GLN A 146 -0.41 18.58 5.75
CA GLN A 146 -0.10 17.74 6.90
C GLN A 146 -1.30 16.88 7.28
N PHE A 147 -1.12 15.58 7.16
CA PHE A 147 -2.12 14.59 7.54
C PHE A 147 -1.58 13.76 8.69
N SER A 148 -2.32 13.72 9.80
CA SER A 148 -1.95 12.87 10.94
C SER A 148 -2.52 11.47 10.75
N LEU A 149 -1.83 10.46 11.28
CA LEU A 149 -2.34 9.09 11.32
C LEU A 149 -3.71 9.02 11.99
N LYS A 150 -3.92 9.79 13.07
CA LYS A 150 -5.21 9.84 13.77
C LYS A 150 -6.35 10.31 12.86
N ALA A 151 -6.13 11.35 12.05
CA ALA A 151 -7.15 11.84 11.12
C ALA A 151 -7.41 10.82 10.00
N PHE A 152 -6.36 10.19 9.49
CA PHE A 152 -6.46 9.10 8.52
C PHE A 152 -7.28 7.91 9.07
N SER A 153 -7.03 7.47 10.31
CA SER A 153 -7.76 6.36 10.94
C SER A 153 -9.27 6.64 11.04
N VAL A 154 -9.68 7.88 11.29
CA VAL A 154 -11.12 8.24 11.31
C VAL A 154 -11.76 8.08 9.93
N VAL A 155 -11.10 8.56 8.87
CA VAL A 155 -11.57 8.42 7.49
C VAL A 155 -11.61 6.95 7.08
N PHE A 156 -10.58 6.19 7.45
CA PHE A 156 -10.47 4.77 7.19
C PHE A 156 -11.62 3.96 7.84
N GLN A 157 -11.89 4.19 9.12
CA GLN A 157 -12.99 3.51 9.84
C GLN A 157 -14.36 3.88 9.28
N LYS A 158 -14.58 5.14 8.91
CA LYS A 158 -15.80 5.59 8.23
C LYS A 158 -15.93 4.97 6.84
N ALA A 159 -14.83 4.74 6.13
CA ALA A 159 -14.86 4.08 4.82
C ALA A 159 -15.22 2.58 4.96
N ILE A 160 -14.69 1.87 5.95
CA ILE A 160 -15.03 0.46 6.21
C ILE A 160 -16.54 0.31 6.48
N SER A 161 -17.11 1.18 7.31
CA SER A 161 -18.53 1.13 7.66
C SER A 161 -19.46 1.55 6.52
N ARG A 162 -19.00 2.41 5.60
CA ARG A 162 -19.77 2.84 4.41
C ARG A 162 -19.63 1.89 3.22
N ALA A 163 -18.60 1.05 3.18
CA ALA A 163 -18.38 0.13 2.07
C ALA A 163 -19.58 -0.82 1.90
N ASP A 164 -19.94 -1.13 0.65
CA ASP A 164 -21.10 -1.98 0.36
C ASP A 164 -20.89 -3.42 0.87
N PRO A 165 -21.88 -4.02 1.56
CA PRO A 165 -21.80 -5.40 2.01
C PRO A 165 -21.74 -6.36 0.80
N ALA A 166 -21.15 -7.53 1.01
CA ALA A 166 -21.11 -8.58 -0.01
C ALA A 166 -21.16 -9.97 0.63
N ASP A 167 -21.72 -10.94 -0.10
CA ASP A 167 -21.89 -12.32 0.38
C ASP A 167 -20.58 -13.10 0.44
N THR A 168 -19.57 -12.68 -0.32
CA THR A 168 -18.25 -13.33 -0.35
C THR A 168 -17.17 -12.40 0.19
N VAL A 169 -16.21 -12.96 0.94
CA VAL A 169 -15.07 -12.21 1.47
C VAL A 169 -14.28 -11.54 0.35
N ALA A 170 -14.06 -12.24 -0.77
CA ALA A 170 -13.35 -11.69 -1.92
C ALA A 170 -14.02 -10.43 -2.47
N GLN A 171 -15.33 -10.46 -2.71
CA GLN A 171 -16.07 -9.28 -3.19
C GLN A 171 -16.13 -8.19 -2.11
N ARG A 172 -16.27 -8.56 -0.83
CA ARG A 172 -16.27 -7.61 0.28
C ARG A 172 -14.94 -6.84 0.34
N VAL A 173 -13.82 -7.53 0.17
CA VAL A 173 -12.47 -6.92 0.14
C VAL A 173 -12.33 -5.95 -1.03
N VAL A 174 -12.88 -6.28 -2.20
CA VAL A 174 -12.93 -5.34 -3.34
C VAL A 174 -13.74 -4.08 -2.99
N ASN A 175 -14.92 -4.23 -2.39
CA ASN A 175 -15.76 -3.12 -1.97
C ASN A 175 -15.07 -2.24 -0.91
N LEU A 176 -14.35 -2.86 0.05
CA LEU A 176 -13.55 -2.17 1.04
C LEU A 176 -12.43 -1.35 0.38
N ILE A 177 -11.64 -1.97 -0.48
CA ILE A 177 -10.54 -1.30 -1.21
C ILE A 177 -11.07 -0.10 -1.99
N ASP A 178 -12.19 -0.26 -2.69
CA ASP A 178 -12.83 0.78 -3.49
C ASP A 178 -13.27 1.97 -2.62
N CYS A 179 -14.02 1.69 -1.55
CA CYS A 179 -14.56 2.70 -0.65
C CYS A 179 -13.45 3.42 0.13
N ILE A 180 -12.45 2.69 0.63
CA ILE A 180 -11.28 3.26 1.31
C ILE A 180 -10.53 4.19 0.36
N SER A 181 -10.22 3.72 -0.85
CA SER A 181 -9.46 4.51 -1.83
C SER A 181 -10.19 5.79 -2.19
N PHE A 182 -11.50 5.72 -2.43
CA PHE A 182 -12.28 6.89 -2.79
C PHE A 182 -12.49 7.85 -1.61
N SER A 183 -12.76 7.34 -0.40
CA SER A 183 -12.93 8.18 0.78
C SER A 183 -11.66 8.95 1.13
N VAL A 184 -10.49 8.30 1.04
CA VAL A 184 -9.20 8.96 1.25
C VAL A 184 -8.94 9.99 0.16
N PHE A 185 -9.19 9.67 -1.11
CA PHE A 185 -9.09 10.63 -2.22
C PHE A 185 -9.95 11.88 -1.98
N GLN A 186 -11.21 11.72 -1.61
CA GLN A 186 -12.11 12.84 -1.32
C GLN A 186 -11.62 13.66 -0.13
N TYR A 187 -11.18 13.00 0.94
CA TYR A 187 -10.64 13.65 2.12
C TYR A 187 -9.40 14.49 1.82
N THR A 188 -8.46 13.93 1.06
CA THR A 188 -7.23 14.61 0.71
C THR A 188 -7.48 15.78 -0.24
N THR A 189 -8.21 15.57 -1.34
CA THR A 189 -8.44 16.62 -2.35
C THR A 189 -9.17 17.84 -1.82
N ARG A 190 -9.98 17.70 -0.76
CA ARG A 190 -10.59 18.85 -0.05
C ARG A 190 -9.56 19.76 0.64
N GLY A 191 -8.43 19.20 1.07
CA GLY A 191 -7.34 19.94 1.71
C GLY A 191 -6.26 20.47 0.76
N LEU A 192 -6.33 20.13 -0.54
CA LEU A 192 -5.31 20.51 -1.53
C LEU A 192 -5.73 21.73 -2.34
N PHE A 193 -4.75 22.55 -2.73
CA PHE A 193 -4.94 23.55 -3.78
C PHE A 193 -5.21 22.87 -5.13
N GLU A 194 -5.99 23.55 -5.99
CA GLU A 194 -6.39 23.01 -7.30
C GLU A 194 -5.18 22.61 -8.17
N CYS A 195 -4.08 23.39 -8.11
CA CYS A 195 -2.86 23.12 -8.86
C CYS A 195 -2.17 21.80 -8.47
N ASP A 196 -2.37 21.32 -7.24
CA ASP A 196 -1.67 20.16 -6.70
C ASP A 196 -2.52 18.88 -6.75
N LYS A 197 -3.84 19.01 -6.98
CA LYS A 197 -4.76 17.86 -7.06
C LYS A 197 -4.34 16.87 -8.14
N LEU A 198 -4.00 17.33 -9.34
CA LEU A 198 -3.59 16.45 -10.42
C LEU A 198 -2.30 15.70 -10.09
N ILE A 199 -1.36 16.35 -9.38
CA ILE A 199 -0.11 15.73 -8.93
C ILE A 199 -0.43 14.58 -7.95
N PHE A 200 -1.27 14.85 -6.95
CA PHE A 200 -1.72 13.84 -5.99
C PHE A 200 -2.42 12.66 -6.69
N MET A 201 -3.37 12.93 -7.58
CA MET A 201 -4.11 11.88 -8.29
C MET A 201 -3.19 11.04 -9.18
N SER A 202 -2.22 11.67 -9.85
CA SER A 202 -1.22 10.96 -10.66
C SER A 202 -0.38 10.05 -9.79
N GLN A 203 0.13 10.56 -8.66
CA GLN A 203 0.94 9.79 -7.73
C GLN A 203 0.15 8.61 -7.13
N MET A 204 -1.08 8.86 -6.71
CA MET A 204 -2.00 7.82 -6.23
C MET A 204 -2.19 6.73 -7.28
N THR A 205 -2.49 7.10 -8.52
CA THR A 205 -2.68 6.14 -9.62
C THR A 205 -1.42 5.33 -9.88
N PHE A 206 -0.25 5.94 -10.00
CA PHE A 206 1.00 5.21 -10.23
C PHE A 206 1.33 4.25 -9.10
N GLN A 207 1.24 4.69 -7.86
CA GLN A 207 1.52 3.84 -6.71
C GLN A 207 0.53 2.66 -6.61
N ILE A 208 -0.75 2.89 -6.91
CA ILE A 208 -1.77 1.84 -6.95
C ILE A 208 -1.44 0.79 -8.01
N LEU A 209 -1.10 1.22 -9.23
CA LEU A 209 -0.79 0.32 -10.35
C LEU A 209 0.54 -0.41 -10.15
N LEU A 210 1.53 0.22 -9.53
CA LEU A 210 2.80 -0.42 -9.16
C LEU A 210 2.57 -1.52 -8.11
N MET A 211 1.73 -1.26 -7.10
CA MET A 211 1.37 -2.25 -6.08
C MET A 211 0.61 -3.45 -6.69
N ASN A 212 -0.19 -3.21 -7.72
CA ASN A 212 -0.91 -4.26 -8.46
C ASN A 212 -0.05 -4.94 -9.53
N GLU A 213 1.22 -4.54 -9.71
CA GLU A 213 2.11 -5.02 -10.77
C GLU A 213 1.57 -4.80 -12.21
N GLU A 214 0.68 -3.82 -12.39
CA GLU A 214 0.12 -3.47 -13.71
C GLU A 214 1.07 -2.62 -14.56
N ILE A 215 2.02 -1.95 -13.92
CA ILE A 215 3.05 -1.11 -14.55
C ILE A 215 4.39 -1.34 -13.86
N THR A 216 5.48 -1.02 -14.55
CA THR A 216 6.83 -1.20 -13.99
C THR A 216 7.43 0.12 -13.46
N PRO A 217 8.29 0.07 -12.42
CA PRO A 217 9.02 1.25 -11.97
C PRO A 217 9.85 1.92 -13.09
N ALA A 218 10.37 1.11 -14.03
CA ALA A 218 11.15 1.60 -15.16
C ALA A 218 10.32 2.42 -16.16
N GLU A 219 9.08 2.02 -16.45
CA GLU A 219 8.17 2.79 -17.30
C GLU A 219 7.77 4.12 -16.64
N VAL A 220 7.49 4.10 -15.34
CA VAL A 220 7.19 5.32 -14.57
C VAL A 220 8.39 6.26 -14.53
N ASP A 221 9.59 5.75 -14.26
CA ASP A 221 10.83 6.54 -14.26
C ASP A 221 11.10 7.15 -15.64
N PHE A 222 10.89 6.38 -16.72
CA PHE A 222 10.99 6.89 -18.07
C PHE A 222 10.02 8.05 -18.30
N LEU A 223 8.74 7.87 -17.93
CA LEU A 223 7.75 8.93 -18.04
C LEU A 223 8.24 10.16 -17.30
N LEU A 224 8.57 10.04 -16.00
CA LEU A 224 8.90 11.17 -15.12
C LEU A 224 10.19 11.90 -15.53
N ARG A 225 11.26 11.17 -15.84
CA ARG A 225 12.56 11.77 -16.22
C ARG A 225 12.60 12.26 -17.64
N PHE A 226 11.87 11.61 -18.54
CA PHE A 226 11.83 11.90 -19.98
C PHE A 226 13.23 12.06 -20.59
N PRO A 227 14.01 10.95 -20.68
CA PRO A 227 15.35 11.00 -21.24
C PRO A 227 15.29 11.35 -22.74
N ILE A 228 16.14 12.28 -23.18
CA ILE A 228 16.20 12.77 -24.57
C ILE A 228 17.55 12.38 -25.18
N LYS A 229 17.54 11.84 -26.40
CA LYS A 229 18.76 11.63 -27.18
C LYS A 229 19.27 12.98 -27.71
N PRO A 230 20.48 13.43 -27.33
CA PRO A 230 21.00 14.73 -27.74
C PRO A 230 21.48 14.72 -29.20
N HIS A 231 21.64 15.91 -29.77
CA HIS A 231 22.22 16.14 -31.11
C HIS A 231 21.53 15.41 -32.27
N VAL A 232 20.21 15.21 -32.18
CA VAL A 232 19.39 14.69 -33.29
C VAL A 232 18.64 15.80 -34.00
N THR A 233 18.36 15.60 -35.27
CA THR A 233 17.51 16.49 -36.09
C THR A 233 16.23 15.74 -36.44
N SER A 234 15.09 16.41 -36.25
CA SER A 234 13.80 15.86 -36.67
C SER A 234 13.76 15.70 -38.19
N PRO A 235 13.40 14.52 -38.73
CA PRO A 235 13.21 14.32 -40.17
C PRO A 235 11.85 14.88 -40.65
N VAL A 236 10.99 15.32 -39.73
CA VAL A 236 9.66 15.86 -40.01
C VAL A 236 9.52 17.30 -39.51
N ASP A 237 8.71 18.11 -40.20
CA ASP A 237 8.56 19.54 -39.96
C ASP A 237 7.70 19.90 -38.74
N PHE A 238 6.80 18.98 -38.33
CA PHE A 238 5.86 19.19 -37.22
C PHE A 238 6.40 18.77 -35.84
N LEU A 239 7.64 18.29 -35.74
CA LEU A 239 8.29 17.95 -34.47
C LEU A 239 9.56 18.77 -34.27
N THR A 240 9.80 19.17 -33.02
CA THR A 240 11.06 19.81 -32.63
C THR A 240 12.17 18.78 -32.50
N ASN A 241 13.43 19.20 -32.62
CA ASN A 241 14.59 18.32 -32.39
C ASN A 241 14.58 17.70 -30.99
N THR A 242 14.07 18.43 -29.99
CA THR A 242 13.93 17.94 -28.60
C THR A 242 12.88 16.84 -28.49
N ALA A 243 11.68 17.06 -29.06
CA ALA A 243 10.62 16.06 -29.11
C ALA A 243 11.09 14.79 -29.86
N TRP A 244 11.79 14.99 -30.98
CA TRP A 244 12.39 13.91 -31.74
C TRP A 244 13.43 13.13 -30.94
N GLY A 245 14.30 13.80 -30.19
CA GLY A 245 15.23 13.14 -29.27
C GLY A 245 14.55 12.30 -28.20
N GLY A 246 13.38 12.73 -27.72
CA GLY A 246 12.51 11.94 -26.84
C GLY A 246 11.94 10.70 -27.54
N ILE A 247 11.49 10.83 -28.78
CA ILE A 247 11.02 9.70 -29.61
C ILE A 247 12.14 8.70 -29.87
N CYS A 248 13.35 9.15 -30.23
CA CYS A 248 14.50 8.26 -30.44
C CYS A 248 14.89 7.52 -29.15
N SER A 249 14.79 8.20 -28.01
CA SER A 249 15.02 7.59 -26.69
C SER A 249 13.96 6.53 -26.39
N LEU A 250 12.70 6.84 -26.64
CA LEU A 250 11.59 5.89 -26.50
C LEU A 250 11.77 4.68 -27.41
N ALA A 251 12.11 4.89 -28.68
CA ALA A 251 12.33 3.84 -29.69
C ALA A 251 13.51 2.90 -29.38
N SER A 252 14.38 3.26 -28.42
CA SER A 252 15.44 2.36 -27.92
C SER A 252 14.92 1.23 -27.02
N LYS A 253 13.68 1.35 -26.53
CA LYS A 253 13.00 0.32 -25.75
C LYS A 253 12.34 -0.69 -26.66
N ASP A 254 12.36 -1.96 -26.27
CA ASP A 254 11.85 -3.06 -27.10
C ASP A 254 10.36 -2.89 -27.42
N GLU A 255 9.59 -2.36 -26.47
CA GLU A 255 8.17 -2.06 -26.64
C GLU A 255 7.90 -0.97 -27.66
N PHE A 256 8.87 -0.12 -28.01
CA PHE A 256 8.69 1.00 -28.94
C PHE A 256 9.58 0.90 -30.18
N ARG A 257 10.13 -0.29 -30.45
CA ARG A 257 10.98 -0.53 -31.61
C ARG A 257 10.29 -0.05 -32.90
N ASN A 258 11.04 0.68 -33.72
CA ASN A 258 10.59 1.29 -34.99
C ASN A 258 9.61 2.46 -34.88
N LEU A 259 9.33 3.00 -33.69
CA LEU A 259 8.46 4.18 -33.53
C LEU A 259 8.97 5.39 -34.33
N ASP A 260 10.27 5.66 -34.23
CA ASP A 260 10.96 6.70 -34.99
C ASP A 260 10.78 6.50 -36.51
N ARG A 261 11.06 5.29 -37.01
CA ARG A 261 10.94 4.95 -38.43
C ARG A 261 9.51 5.06 -38.96
N ASP A 262 8.51 4.68 -38.16
CA ASP A 262 7.10 4.80 -38.57
C ASP A 262 6.66 6.27 -38.60
N ILE A 263 7.12 7.11 -37.67
CA ILE A 263 6.83 8.55 -37.71
C ILE A 263 7.43 9.21 -38.96
N GLU A 264 8.64 8.82 -39.36
CA GLU A 264 9.30 9.31 -40.57
C GLU A 264 8.59 8.83 -41.85
N THR A 265 8.33 7.53 -41.95
CA THR A 265 7.76 6.91 -43.16
C THR A 265 6.28 7.24 -43.34
N SER A 266 5.51 7.26 -42.25
CA SER A 266 4.06 7.48 -42.23
C SER A 266 3.69 8.90 -41.76
N SER A 267 4.54 9.88 -42.06
CA SER A 267 4.49 11.25 -41.51
C SER A 267 3.13 11.96 -41.58
N LYS A 268 2.39 11.82 -42.68
CA LYS A 268 1.05 12.45 -42.84
C LYS A 268 0.06 12.07 -41.74
N ARG A 269 0.09 10.81 -41.28
CA ARG A 269 -0.85 10.31 -40.27
C ARG A 269 -0.47 10.80 -38.88
N TRP A 270 0.82 10.82 -38.57
CA TRP A 270 1.35 11.36 -37.32
C TRP A 270 1.14 12.86 -37.23
N LYS A 271 1.34 13.58 -38.33
CA LYS A 271 1.01 15.00 -38.44
C LYS A 271 -0.44 15.28 -38.08
N LYS A 272 -1.40 14.51 -38.62
CA LYS A 272 -2.83 14.63 -38.28
C LYS A 272 -3.10 14.44 -36.78
N LEU A 273 -2.45 13.45 -36.14
CA LEU A 273 -2.60 13.23 -34.70
C LEU A 273 -2.03 14.40 -33.89
N ILE A 274 -0.80 14.80 -34.20
CA ILE A 274 -0.06 15.84 -33.46
C ILE A 274 -0.69 17.21 -33.64
N GLU A 275 -1.24 17.53 -34.81
CA GLU A 275 -1.93 18.80 -35.08
C GLU A 275 -3.40 18.80 -34.60
N SER A 276 -3.91 17.68 -34.08
CA SER A 276 -5.25 17.65 -33.46
C SER A 276 -5.31 18.58 -32.25
N GLU A 277 -6.48 19.18 -32.00
CA GLU A 277 -6.71 20.03 -30.83
C GLU A 277 -6.70 19.22 -29.51
N CYS A 278 -7.24 18.00 -29.57
CA CYS A 278 -7.36 17.08 -28.43
C CYS A 278 -6.72 15.72 -28.76
N PRO A 279 -5.39 15.68 -28.98
CA PRO A 279 -4.67 14.47 -29.39
C PRO A 279 -4.78 13.32 -28.36
N GLU A 280 -4.98 13.64 -27.08
CA GLU A 280 -5.19 12.65 -26.02
C GLU A 280 -6.49 11.83 -26.18
N LYS A 281 -7.49 12.37 -26.89
CA LYS A 281 -8.75 11.68 -27.21
C LYS A 281 -8.69 10.89 -28.52
N GLU A 282 -7.65 11.11 -29.32
CA GLU A 282 -7.48 10.45 -30.61
C GLU A 282 -6.86 9.06 -30.46
N LYS A 283 -7.22 8.16 -31.37
CA LYS A 283 -6.60 6.82 -31.40
C LYS A 283 -5.24 6.88 -32.07
N PHE A 284 -4.24 6.31 -31.41
CA PHE A 284 -2.92 6.16 -32.02
C PHE A 284 -2.96 5.33 -33.33
N PRO A 285 -2.05 5.60 -34.29
CA PRO A 285 -1.97 4.84 -35.53
C PRO A 285 -1.66 3.34 -35.37
N GLN A 286 -2.20 2.50 -36.25
CA GLN A 286 -1.82 1.08 -36.41
C GLN A 286 -1.67 0.29 -35.10
N GLU A 287 -0.47 -0.22 -34.83
CA GLU A 287 -0.10 -1.05 -33.69
C GLU A 287 0.09 -0.23 -32.41
N TRP A 288 0.33 1.08 -32.54
CA TRP A 288 0.51 2.00 -31.41
C TRP A 288 -0.75 2.16 -30.57
N LYS A 289 -1.94 1.89 -31.14
CA LYS A 289 -3.20 1.85 -30.37
C LYS A 289 -3.27 0.71 -29.36
N ASN A 290 -2.46 -0.35 -29.53
CA ASN A 290 -2.45 -1.52 -28.68
C ASN A 290 -1.50 -1.36 -27.48
N LYS A 291 -0.81 -0.21 -27.36
CA LYS A 291 0.07 0.09 -26.22
C LYS A 291 -0.74 0.24 -24.94
N THR A 292 -0.11 -0.10 -23.82
CA THR A 292 -0.73 0.08 -22.51
C THR A 292 -1.01 1.57 -22.25
N ALA A 293 -1.90 1.86 -21.31
CA ALA A 293 -2.26 3.24 -20.97
C ALA A 293 -1.02 4.09 -20.60
N LEU A 294 -0.08 3.52 -19.83
CA LEU A 294 1.16 4.21 -19.45
C LEU A 294 2.10 4.42 -20.64
N GLN A 295 2.20 3.43 -21.53
CA GLN A 295 3.01 3.54 -22.75
C GLN A 295 2.46 4.60 -23.70
N ARG A 296 1.12 4.69 -23.86
CA ARG A 296 0.46 5.78 -24.59
C ARG A 296 0.77 7.14 -23.96
N LEU A 297 0.82 7.22 -22.64
CA LEU A 297 1.19 8.44 -21.92
C LEU A 297 2.66 8.83 -22.16
N CYS A 298 3.58 7.86 -22.20
CA CYS A 298 4.99 8.09 -22.59
C CYS A 298 5.12 8.63 -24.02
N MET A 299 4.32 8.10 -24.96
CA MET A 299 4.27 8.61 -26.33
C MET A 299 3.72 10.04 -26.37
N MET A 300 2.62 10.33 -25.67
CA MET A 300 2.06 11.68 -25.56
C MET A 300 3.07 12.68 -25.02
N ARG A 301 3.87 12.29 -24.02
CA ARG A 301 4.92 13.15 -23.46
C ARG A 301 5.97 13.57 -24.47
N ALA A 302 6.28 12.71 -25.45
CA ALA A 302 7.20 13.03 -26.53
C ALA A 302 6.55 13.84 -27.66
N LEU A 303 5.29 13.56 -27.98
CA LEU A 303 4.59 14.10 -29.14
C LEU A 303 3.92 15.46 -28.87
N ARG A 304 3.23 15.60 -27.73
CA ARG A 304 2.43 16.78 -27.34
C ARG A 304 2.56 17.04 -25.84
N PRO A 305 3.74 17.49 -25.36
CA PRO A 305 3.98 17.74 -23.93
C PRO A 305 3.04 18.81 -23.34
N ASP A 306 2.53 19.72 -24.16
CA ASP A 306 1.54 20.74 -23.79
C ASP A 306 0.18 20.18 -23.38
N ARG A 307 -0.16 18.95 -23.82
CA ARG A 307 -1.42 18.26 -23.49
C ARG A 307 -1.29 17.26 -22.36
N MET A 308 -0.14 17.21 -21.67
CA MET A 308 0.11 16.19 -20.66
C MET A 308 -0.84 16.23 -19.47
N THR A 309 -1.36 17.40 -19.10
CA THR A 309 -2.37 17.50 -18.03
C THR A 309 -3.66 16.78 -18.42
N TYR A 310 -4.15 16.98 -19.64
CA TYR A 310 -5.33 16.30 -20.17
C TYR A 310 -5.08 14.80 -20.36
N ALA A 311 -3.94 14.42 -20.94
CA ALA A 311 -3.57 13.01 -21.11
C ALA A 311 -3.45 12.28 -19.76
N MET A 312 -2.97 12.97 -18.71
CA MET A 312 -2.91 12.42 -17.36
C MET A 312 -4.30 12.24 -16.75
N THR A 313 -5.18 13.23 -16.91
CA THR A 313 -6.58 13.13 -16.47
C THR A 313 -7.27 11.92 -17.13
N ASP A 314 -7.10 11.76 -18.44
CA ASP A 314 -7.66 10.62 -19.18
C ASP A 314 -7.08 9.28 -18.71
N PHE A 315 -5.78 9.25 -18.41
CA PHE A 315 -5.12 8.06 -17.84
C PHE A 315 -5.69 7.70 -16.46
N ILE A 316 -5.91 8.69 -15.59
CA ILE A 316 -6.50 8.49 -14.26
C ILE A 316 -7.96 8.02 -14.40
N GLU A 317 -8.73 8.63 -15.30
CA GLU A 317 -10.11 8.23 -15.58
C GLU A 317 -10.18 6.78 -16.09
N GLU A 318 -9.29 6.38 -17.00
CA GLU A 318 -9.23 5.01 -17.53
C GLU A 318 -8.89 3.99 -16.43
N LYS A 319 -8.02 4.36 -15.47
CA LYS A 319 -7.47 3.42 -14.48
C LYS A 319 -8.21 3.37 -13.15
N LEU A 320 -8.67 4.51 -12.64
CA LEU A 320 -9.38 4.60 -11.37
C LEU A 320 -10.88 4.91 -11.56
N GLY A 321 -11.28 5.38 -12.74
CA GLY A 321 -12.67 5.72 -13.06
C GLY A 321 -12.97 7.22 -13.01
N ALA A 322 -14.03 7.62 -13.71
CA ALA A 322 -14.45 9.03 -13.87
C ALA A 322 -14.63 9.79 -12.56
N ARG A 323 -15.08 9.11 -11.49
CA ARG A 323 -15.29 9.75 -10.17
C ARG A 323 -14.04 10.37 -9.56
N TYR A 324 -12.83 9.97 -10.00
CA TYR A 324 -11.57 10.54 -9.52
C TYR A 324 -11.18 11.83 -10.26
N VAL A 325 -11.74 12.09 -11.43
CA VAL A 325 -11.43 13.29 -12.24
C VAL A 325 -12.59 14.29 -12.30
N GLU A 326 -13.80 13.86 -11.95
CA GLU A 326 -14.96 14.73 -11.85
C GLU A 326 -14.76 15.77 -10.72
N ASN A 327 -14.71 17.05 -11.10
CA ASN A 327 -14.67 18.17 -10.17
C ASN A 327 -16.06 18.39 -9.53
N ARG A 328 -16.51 17.45 -8.70
CA ARG A 328 -17.71 17.63 -7.86
C ARG A 328 -17.29 18.33 -6.56
N THR A 329 -17.74 19.56 -6.39
CA THR A 329 -17.75 20.21 -5.08
C THR A 329 -18.61 19.39 -4.13
N MET A 330 -17.96 18.77 -3.14
CA MET A 330 -18.65 18.02 -2.10
C MET A 330 -19.39 19.01 -1.18
N GLU A 331 -20.65 18.70 -0.86
CA GLU A 331 -21.45 19.55 0.02
C GLU A 331 -20.78 19.67 1.39
N PHE A 332 -20.70 20.89 1.91
CA PHE A 332 -20.05 21.19 3.18
C PHE A 332 -20.61 20.36 4.35
N ALA A 333 -21.92 20.08 4.33
CA ALA A 333 -22.58 19.23 5.32
C ALA A 333 -22.00 17.81 5.40
N LYS A 334 -21.74 17.18 4.24
CA LYS A 334 -21.15 15.83 4.17
C LYS A 334 -19.72 15.78 4.68
N SER A 335 -19.01 16.92 4.66
CA SER A 335 -17.65 17.01 5.19
C SER A 335 -17.60 17.00 6.72
N PHE A 336 -18.65 17.47 7.40
CA PHE A 336 -18.73 17.41 8.87
C PHE A 336 -18.96 16.00 9.41
N GLU A 337 -19.61 15.13 8.64
CA GLU A 337 -19.80 13.73 9.02
C GLU A 337 -18.47 12.98 9.18
N GLU A 338 -17.36 13.55 8.70
CA GLU A 338 -16.01 12.98 8.76
C GLU A 338 -15.13 13.57 9.87
N THR A 339 -15.57 14.68 10.48
CA THR A 339 -14.98 15.18 11.74
C THR A 339 -15.48 14.35 12.93
#